data_AF-A0AAD9LAB0-F1
#
_entry.id   AF-A0AAD9LAB0-F1
#
_cell.length_a   1.000
_cell.length_b   1.000
_cell.length_c   1.000
_cell.angle_alpha   90.00
_cell.angle_beta   90.00
_cell.angle_gamma   90.00
#
_symmetry.space_group_name_H-M   'P 1'
#
loop_
_entity.id
_entity.type
_entity.pdbx_description
1 polymer ?
#
loop_
_entity_poly.entity_id
_entity_poly.type
_entity_poly.pdbx_seq_one_letter_code
_entity_poly.pdbx_strand_id
1 'polypeptide(L)'
;MGVTRRALGPEVKSLQYFLNRTAVLNQYREFLRTTKPLATDVRLDVRRQIRAGFDACRFEQDERRVSLLLRQARDQMKMVSDLVDTAVAQQRSDNENDWKKGDWNAAKPADTWMDTPQEAKDDDKDGKEDVKGRVGTGWPWKSGKTTDKLDLEGIKRR
;
A
#
# COMPACT_ATOMS: atom_id res chain seq x y z
N MET A 1 -29.10 -43.02 -6.06
CA MET A 1 -28.86 -41.58 -6.30
C MET A 1 -27.80 -41.12 -5.30
N GLY A 2 -26.52 -41.20 -5.67
CA GLY A 2 -25.40 -40.92 -4.76
C GLY A 2 -25.24 -39.42 -4.52
N VAL A 3 -25.46 -38.98 -3.29
CA VAL A 3 -25.17 -37.61 -2.86
C VAL A 3 -23.65 -37.51 -2.69
N THR A 4 -22.95 -36.91 -3.65
CA THR A 4 -21.54 -36.55 -3.50
C THR A 4 -21.43 -35.48 -2.42
N ARG A 5 -21.16 -35.91 -1.19
CA ARG A 5 -20.78 -34.99 -0.11
C ARG A 5 -19.48 -34.29 -0.54
N ARG A 6 -19.56 -32.99 -0.85
CA ARG A 6 -18.35 -32.17 -1.06
C ARG A 6 -17.50 -32.28 0.22
N ALA A 7 -16.23 -32.65 0.06
CA ALA A 7 -15.26 -32.81 1.15
C ALA A 7 -14.81 -31.46 1.78
N LEU A 8 -15.51 -30.37 1.50
CA LEU A 8 -15.19 -29.04 1.98
C LEU A 8 -16.33 -28.63 2.92
N GLY A 9 -15.98 -28.18 4.12
CA GLY A 9 -16.91 -27.80 5.17
C GLY A 9 -17.94 -26.73 4.77
N PRO A 10 -18.82 -26.32 5.71
CA PRO A 10 -20.07 -25.61 5.40
C PRO A 10 -19.97 -24.26 4.67
N GLU A 11 -18.79 -23.68 4.46
CA GLU A 11 -18.65 -22.41 3.72
C GLU A 11 -17.42 -22.39 2.80
N VAL A 12 -17.51 -23.08 1.66
CA VAL A 12 -16.61 -22.78 0.55
C VAL A 12 -17.04 -21.45 -0.04
N LYS A 13 -16.28 -20.39 0.24
CA LYS A 13 -16.49 -19.09 -0.39
C LYS A 13 -16.29 -19.20 -1.90
N SER A 14 -17.10 -18.48 -2.66
CA SER A 14 -17.01 -18.51 -4.12
C SER A 14 -15.67 -17.94 -4.59
N LEU A 15 -15.26 -18.27 -5.82
CA LEU A 15 -14.11 -17.62 -6.45
C LEU A 15 -14.28 -16.10 -6.51
N GLN A 16 -15.50 -15.63 -6.80
CA GLN A 16 -15.83 -14.21 -6.89
C GLN A 16 -15.60 -13.49 -5.57
N TYR A 17 -15.88 -14.13 -4.43
CA TYR A 17 -15.55 -13.59 -3.11
C TYR A 17 -14.05 -13.29 -2.99
N PHE A 18 -13.18 -14.21 -3.41
CA PHE A 18 -11.73 -14.00 -3.33
C PHE A 18 -11.24 -12.91 -4.30
N LEU A 19 -11.79 -12.86 -5.52
CA LEU A 19 -11.48 -11.81 -6.50
C LEU A 19 -11.93 -10.43 -5.98
N ASN A 20 -13.14 -10.35 -5.44
CA ASN A 20 -13.66 -9.12 -4.83
C ASN A 20 -12.80 -8.72 -3.62
N ARG A 21 -12.41 -9.67 -2.77
CA ARG A 21 -11.59 -9.39 -1.59
C ARG A 21 -10.21 -8.83 -1.96
N THR A 22 -9.56 -9.40 -2.98
CA THR A 22 -8.27 -8.89 -3.47
C THR A 22 -8.43 -7.50 -4.09
N ALA A 23 -9.49 -7.26 -4.87
CA ALA A 23 -9.81 -5.95 -5.43
C ALA A 23 -10.02 -4.88 -4.35
N VAL A 24 -10.80 -5.17 -3.30
CA VAL A 24 -11.03 -4.27 -2.16
C VAL A 24 -9.70 -3.87 -1.49
N LEU A 25 -8.83 -4.85 -1.24
CA LEU A 25 -7.53 -4.58 -0.62
C LEU A 25 -6.62 -3.74 -1.49
N ASN A 26 -6.61 -3.98 -2.80
CA ASN A 26 -5.80 -3.20 -3.73
C ASN A 26 -6.29 -1.76 -3.80
N GLN A 27 -7.60 -1.56 -3.88
CA GLN A 27 -8.20 -0.23 -3.90
C GLN A 27 -7.98 0.53 -2.59
N TYR A 28 -8.08 -0.13 -1.44
CA TYR A 28 -7.73 0.47 -0.16
C TYR A 28 -6.27 0.94 -0.13
N ARG A 29 -5.34 0.11 -0.58
CA ARG A 29 -3.91 0.48 -0.67
C ARG A 29 -3.67 1.64 -1.64
N GLU A 30 -4.42 1.70 -2.73
CA GLU A 30 -4.34 2.79 -3.69
C GLU A 30 -4.75 4.12 -3.05
N PHE A 31 -5.85 4.16 -2.28
CA PHE A 31 -6.27 5.34 -1.52
C PHE A 31 -5.19 5.79 -0.51
N LEU A 32 -4.50 4.86 0.12
CA LEU A 32 -3.40 5.19 1.04
C LEU A 32 -2.17 5.76 0.32
N ARG A 33 -1.93 5.34 -0.93
CA ARG A 33 -0.84 5.85 -1.77
C ARG A 33 -1.17 7.23 -2.32
N THR A 34 -2.38 7.45 -2.82
CA THR A 34 -2.82 8.75 -3.34
C THR A 34 -2.78 9.84 -2.27
N THR A 35 -3.08 9.49 -1.01
CA THR A 35 -3.02 10.44 0.12
C THR A 35 -1.61 10.66 0.69
N LYS A 36 -0.57 9.96 0.20
CA LYS A 36 0.81 10.11 0.69
C LYS A 36 1.36 11.56 0.65
N PRO A 37 1.16 12.37 -0.42
CA PRO A 37 1.80 13.68 -0.54
C PRO A 37 1.17 14.76 0.34
N LEU A 38 -0.02 14.52 0.93
CA LEU A 38 -0.63 15.44 1.88
C LEU A 38 0.23 15.62 3.14
N ALA A 39 0.19 16.81 3.75
CA ALA A 39 0.70 17.07 5.10
C ALA A 39 0.19 16.04 6.12
N THR A 40 1.00 15.76 7.15
CA THR A 40 0.81 14.63 8.07
C THR A 40 -0.54 14.65 8.77
N ASP A 41 -0.97 15.79 9.30
CA ASP A 41 -2.22 15.90 10.07
C ASP A 41 -3.44 15.64 9.19
N VAL A 42 -3.52 16.33 8.05
CA VAL A 42 -4.59 16.16 7.06
C VAL A 42 -4.60 14.73 6.52
N ARG A 43 -3.41 14.16 6.24
CA ARG A 43 -3.27 12.79 5.75
C ARG A 43 -3.81 11.77 6.75
N LEU A 44 -3.56 11.95 8.04
CA LEU A 44 -4.07 11.05 9.08
C LEU A 44 -5.60 11.09 9.14
N ASP A 45 -6.18 12.28 9.09
CA ASP A 45 -7.64 12.46 9.14
C ASP A 45 -8.32 11.84 7.91
N VAL A 46 -7.80 12.12 6.71
CA VAL A 46 -8.31 11.54 5.47
C VAL A 46 -8.19 10.01 5.50
N ARG A 47 -7.08 9.45 5.99
CA ARG A 47 -6.91 8.00 6.12
C ARG A 47 -7.86 7.37 7.15
N ARG A 48 -8.19 8.07 8.24
CA ARG A 48 -9.22 7.63 9.19
C ARG A 48 -10.59 7.56 8.52
N GLN A 49 -10.96 8.57 7.73
CA GLN A 49 -12.23 8.59 6.99
C GLN A 49 -12.29 7.47 5.95
N ILE A 50 -11.23 7.28 5.17
CA ILE A 50 -11.13 6.16 4.21
C ILE A 50 -11.33 4.84 4.95
N ARG A 51 -10.62 4.61 6.07
CA ARG A 51 -10.77 3.39 6.85
C ARG A 51 -12.21 3.18 7.34
N ALA A 52 -12.83 4.22 7.88
CA ALA A 52 -14.22 4.16 8.34
C ALA A 52 -15.19 3.78 7.21
N GLY A 53 -14.99 4.31 6.00
CA GLY A 53 -15.80 3.96 4.83
C GLY A 53 -15.67 2.49 4.43
N PHE A 54 -14.45 1.93 4.46
CA PHE A 54 -14.25 0.50 4.19
C PHE A 54 -14.80 -0.39 5.32
N ASP A 55 -14.67 0.04 6.58
CA ASP A 55 -15.17 -0.70 7.73
C ASP A 55 -16.71 -0.72 7.79
N ALA A 56 -17.39 0.34 7.31
CA ALA A 56 -18.85 0.39 7.21
C ALA A 56 -19.43 -0.73 6.32
N CYS A 57 -18.71 -1.12 5.27
CA CYS A 57 -19.11 -2.18 4.34
C CYS A 57 -18.42 -3.53 4.63
N ARG A 58 -17.78 -3.70 5.79
CA ARG A 58 -16.96 -4.88 6.11
C ARG A 58 -17.73 -6.20 6.09
N PHE A 59 -19.00 -6.16 6.48
CA PHE A 59 -19.85 -7.34 6.64
C PHE A 59 -20.73 -7.62 5.41
N GLU A 60 -20.51 -6.93 4.29
CA GLU A 60 -21.24 -7.18 3.05
C GLU A 60 -20.89 -8.56 2.49
N GLN A 61 -21.91 -9.42 2.37
CA GLN A 61 -21.77 -10.79 1.86
C GLN A 61 -22.24 -10.92 0.41
N ASP A 62 -23.04 -9.97 -0.08
CA ASP A 62 -23.53 -9.98 -1.46
C ASP A 62 -22.43 -9.55 -2.44
N GLU A 63 -22.00 -10.50 -3.26
CA GLU A 63 -20.95 -10.31 -4.26
C GLU A 63 -21.28 -9.25 -5.31
N ARG A 64 -22.56 -9.14 -5.70
CA ARG A 64 -23.00 -8.14 -6.70
C ARG A 64 -22.91 -6.74 -6.12
N ARG A 65 -23.32 -6.60 -4.87
CA ARG A 65 -23.23 -5.33 -4.13
C ARG A 65 -21.77 -4.91 -3.91
N VAL A 66 -20.89 -5.84 -3.52
CA VAL A 66 -19.45 -5.56 -3.40
C VAL A 66 -18.86 -5.11 -4.73
N SER A 67 -19.27 -5.74 -5.84
CA SER A 67 -18.80 -5.35 -7.18
C SER A 67 -19.26 -3.94 -7.57
N LEU A 68 -20.50 -3.56 -7.23
CA LEU A 68 -21.01 -2.21 -7.42
C LEU A 68 -20.22 -1.18 -6.58
N LEU A 69 -20.01 -1.48 -5.30
CA LEU A 69 -19.27 -0.63 -4.37
C LEU A 69 -17.82 -0.42 -4.84
N LEU A 70 -17.16 -1.47 -5.32
CA LEU A 70 -15.82 -1.38 -5.92
C LEU A 70 -15.79 -0.41 -7.12
N ARG A 71 -16.81 -0.45 -7.98
CA ARG A 71 -16.92 0.48 -9.11
C ARG A 71 -17.11 1.91 -8.62
N GLN A 72 -18.05 2.15 -7.71
CA GLN A 72 -18.28 3.48 -7.13
C GLN A 72 -17.03 4.04 -6.45
N ALA A 73 -16.31 3.21 -5.71
CA ALA A 73 -15.08 3.62 -5.04
C ALA A 73 -13.96 3.96 -6.05
N ARG A 74 -13.98 3.42 -7.28
CA ARG A 74 -13.00 3.79 -8.33
C ARG A 74 -13.30 5.18 -8.86
N ASP A 75 -14.57 5.49 -9.05
CA ASP A 75 -15.01 6.83 -9.45
C ASP A 75 -14.66 7.85 -8.35
N GLN A 76 -14.83 7.46 -7.08
CA GLN A 76 -14.39 8.27 -5.93
C GLN A 76 -12.88 8.45 -5.85
N MET A 77 -12.08 7.45 -6.24
CA MET A 77 -10.62 7.58 -6.25
C MET A 77 -10.15 8.74 -7.12
N LYS A 78 -10.78 8.93 -8.28
CA LYS A 78 -10.45 10.04 -9.17
C LYS A 78 -10.70 11.39 -8.48
N MET A 79 -11.88 11.55 -7.87
CA MET A 79 -12.22 12.77 -7.13
C MET A 79 -11.26 13.02 -5.95
N VAL A 80 -10.86 11.97 -5.24
CA VAL A 80 -9.87 12.08 -4.15
C VAL A 80 -8.50 12.47 -4.69
N SER A 81 -8.08 11.94 -5.84
CA SER A 81 -6.83 12.34 -6.50
C SER A 81 -6.84 13.82 -6.84
N ASP A 82 -7.90 14.30 -7.51
CA ASP A 82 -8.02 15.71 -7.90
C ASP A 82 -8.04 16.64 -6.66
N LEU A 83 -8.69 16.21 -5.58
CA LEU A 83 -8.71 16.95 -4.31
C LEU A 83 -7.33 16.95 -3.62
N VAL A 84 -6.61 15.83 -3.67
CA VAL A 84 -5.23 15.77 -3.15
C VAL A 84 -4.32 16.69 -3.96
N ASP A 85 -4.44 16.68 -5.29
CA ASP A 85 -3.60 17.51 -6.16
C ASP A 85 -3.82 19.00 -5.88
N THR A 86 -5.07 19.43 -5.69
CA THR A 86 -5.40 20.81 -5.31
C THR A 86 -4.91 21.16 -3.90
N ALA A 87 -5.08 20.26 -2.92
CA ALA A 87 -4.60 20.47 -1.55
C ALA A 87 -3.05 20.55 -1.49
N VAL A 88 -2.36 19.73 -2.28
CA VAL A 88 -0.88 19.76 -2.39
C VAL A 88 -0.42 21.04 -3.08
N ALA A 89 -1.12 21.50 -4.11
CA ALA A 89 -0.83 22.79 -4.74
C ALA A 89 -0.94 23.96 -3.74
N GLN A 90 -1.97 23.93 -2.89
CA GLN A 90 -2.15 24.93 -1.83
C GLN A 90 -1.08 24.83 -0.73
N GLN A 91 -0.70 23.62 -0.32
CA GLN A 91 0.40 23.41 0.64
C GLN A 91 1.73 24.00 0.13
N ARG A 92 1.98 23.92 -1.18
CA ARG A 92 3.16 24.54 -1.79
C ARG A 92 3.10 26.05 -1.75
N SER A 93 1.94 26.66 -2.04
CA SER A 93 1.80 28.12 -1.97
C SER A 93 1.90 28.67 -0.55
N ASP A 94 1.40 27.94 0.45
CA ASP A 94 1.47 28.37 1.85
C ASP A 94 2.91 28.30 2.37
N ASN A 95 3.66 27.24 2.04
CA ASN A 95 5.09 27.17 2.31
C ASN A 95 5.88 28.26 1.57
N GLU A 96 5.47 28.64 0.35
CA GLU A 96 6.11 29.71 -0.41
C GLU A 96 5.79 31.12 0.12
N ASN A 97 4.85 31.27 1.05
CA ASN A 97 4.61 32.57 1.70
C ASN A 97 5.34 32.70 3.04
N ASP A 98 5.85 31.60 3.59
CA ASP A 98 6.52 31.57 4.89
C ASP A 98 7.96 32.10 4.82
N TRP A 99 8.73 31.76 3.77
CA TRP A 99 10.08 32.32 3.53
C TRP A 99 10.10 33.82 3.20
N LYS A 100 8.97 34.43 2.82
CA LYS A 100 8.86 35.89 2.64
C LYS A 100 8.50 36.66 3.90
N LYS A 101 8.18 35.97 5.01
CA LYS A 101 7.93 36.60 6.32
C LYS A 101 9.16 36.66 7.22
N GLY A 102 10.26 36.04 6.81
CA GLY A 102 11.55 36.16 7.46
C GLY A 102 12.41 37.25 6.82
N ASP A 103 12.59 38.35 7.55
CA ASP A 103 13.81 39.16 7.57
C ASP A 103 13.81 40.55 6.87
N TRP A 104 13.41 41.55 7.66
CA TRP A 104 13.95 42.93 7.61
C TRP A 104 14.39 43.38 9.01
N ASN A 105 14.83 42.44 9.86
CA ASN A 105 15.31 42.79 11.21
C ASN A 105 16.19 41.70 11.86
N ALA A 106 17.05 41.02 11.10
CA ALA A 106 18.17 40.27 11.67
C ALA A 106 19.38 41.20 11.81
N ALA A 107 19.68 41.53 13.06
CA ALA A 107 20.95 42.12 13.46
C ALA A 107 22.13 41.30 12.90
N LYS A 108 23.17 42.01 12.45
CA LYS A 108 24.44 41.46 11.97
C LYS A 108 24.96 40.35 12.90
N PRO A 109 25.27 39.14 12.42
CA PRO A 109 26.09 38.23 13.21
C PRO A 109 27.54 38.70 13.15
N ALA A 110 28.07 39.01 14.33
CA ALA A 110 29.49 39.18 14.55
C ALA A 110 30.22 37.86 14.28
N ASP A 111 31.44 38.00 13.76
CA ASP A 111 32.47 36.97 13.61
C ASP A 111 32.42 35.87 14.68
N THR A 112 32.40 34.62 14.25
CA THR A 112 32.99 33.53 15.04
C THR A 112 33.47 32.43 14.10
N TRP A 113 34.73 32.59 13.68
CA TRP A 113 35.61 31.50 13.27
C TRP A 113 35.71 30.47 14.41
N MET A 114 35.35 29.22 14.16
CA MET A 114 36.07 27.99 14.55
C MET A 114 35.24 26.75 14.17
N ASP A 115 35.90 25.83 13.46
CA ASP A 115 35.46 24.46 13.19
C ASP A 115 35.07 23.70 14.46
N THR A 116 34.02 22.89 14.38
CA THR A 116 34.02 21.53 14.97
C THR A 116 32.93 20.66 14.31
N PRO A 117 33.22 19.38 14.00
CA PRO A 117 32.38 18.55 13.16
C PRO A 117 31.28 17.89 14.00
N GLN A 118 30.02 18.20 13.71
CA GLN A 118 28.91 17.50 14.34
C GLN A 118 28.49 16.32 13.47
N GLU A 119 28.83 15.12 13.96
CA GLU A 119 28.36 13.82 13.50
C GLU A 119 26.85 13.84 13.26
N ALA A 120 26.44 13.94 12.00
CA ALA A 120 25.11 13.54 11.59
C ALA A 120 25.09 12.00 11.56
N LYS A 121 24.68 11.40 12.68
CA LYS A 121 24.12 10.05 12.69
C LYS A 121 22.79 10.07 11.93
N ASP A 122 22.86 9.97 10.62
CA ASP A 122 21.76 9.45 9.82
C ASP A 122 21.99 7.95 9.68
N ASP A 123 21.49 7.21 10.67
CA ASP A 123 21.20 5.77 10.54
C ASP A 123 19.99 5.58 9.61
N ASP A 124 20.15 5.94 8.33
CA ASP A 124 19.25 5.51 7.25
C ASP A 124 19.88 4.33 6.49
N LYS A 125 20.16 3.26 7.24
CA LYS A 125 20.22 1.91 6.67
C LYS A 125 18.85 1.28 6.76
N ASP A 126 17.94 1.69 5.89
CA ASP A 126 16.75 0.88 5.65
C ASP A 126 16.48 0.68 4.16
N GLY A 127 16.83 -0.53 3.73
CA GLY A 127 16.15 -1.22 2.64
C GLY A 127 16.39 -0.66 1.24
N LYS A 128 17.51 -1.07 0.64
CA LYS A 128 17.69 -1.11 -0.82
C LYS A 128 16.38 -1.42 -1.54
N GLU A 129 16.01 -0.49 -2.40
CA GLU A 129 14.93 -0.54 -3.36
C GLU A 129 14.71 -1.96 -3.92
N ASP A 130 13.53 -2.50 -3.66
CA ASP A 130 13.07 -3.74 -4.27
C ASP A 130 12.82 -3.47 -5.76
N VAL A 131 13.83 -3.71 -6.58
CA VAL A 131 13.75 -3.61 -8.03
C VAL A 131 12.66 -4.54 -8.52
N LYS A 132 11.61 -3.97 -9.12
CA LYS A 132 10.48 -4.66 -9.74
C LYS A 132 10.99 -5.78 -10.67
N GLY A 133 11.03 -7.01 -10.15
CA GLY A 133 11.55 -8.19 -10.84
C GLY A 133 12.46 -9.11 -10.02
N ARG A 134 12.98 -8.71 -8.84
CA ARG A 134 13.66 -9.63 -7.92
C ARG A 134 12.68 -10.22 -6.91
N VAL A 135 12.02 -11.30 -7.30
CA VAL A 135 11.32 -12.15 -6.33
C VAL A 135 12.38 -12.77 -5.40
N GLY A 136 12.34 -12.36 -4.13
CA GLY A 136 13.01 -12.94 -2.97
C GLY A 136 14.10 -13.98 -3.20
N THR A 137 15.36 -13.58 -3.03
CA THR A 137 16.34 -14.48 -2.42
C THR A 137 15.93 -14.73 -0.96
N GLY A 138 15.02 -15.68 -0.76
CA GLY A 138 14.71 -16.20 0.57
C GLY A 138 13.24 -16.38 0.91
N TRP A 139 12.47 -17.17 0.14
CA TRP A 139 11.38 -18.01 0.67
C TRP A 139 10.74 -18.91 -0.41
N PRO A 140 10.40 -20.20 -0.15
CA PRO A 140 10.86 -21.09 0.92
C PRO A 140 12.07 -21.93 0.48
N TRP A 141 13.03 -22.00 1.40
CA TRP A 141 14.15 -22.93 1.55
C TRP A 141 14.32 -23.98 0.43
N LYS A 142 15.41 -23.87 -0.34
CA LYS A 142 16.03 -25.06 -0.91
C LYS A 142 16.41 -25.97 0.25
N SER A 143 15.53 -26.88 0.63
CA SER A 143 15.91 -27.99 1.50
C SER A 143 16.99 -28.75 0.76
N GLY A 144 18.18 -28.84 1.35
CA GLY A 144 19.29 -29.65 0.86
C GLY A 144 19.02 -31.16 0.94
N LYS A 145 17.83 -31.60 0.51
CA LYS A 145 17.50 -32.99 0.25
C LYS A 145 17.50 -33.16 -1.26
N THR A 146 18.52 -33.82 -1.76
CA THR A 146 18.46 -34.52 -3.04
C THR A 146 17.18 -35.36 -3.04
N THR A 147 16.21 -34.99 -3.86
CA THR A 147 15.13 -35.92 -4.19
C THR A 147 15.77 -37.03 -4.99
N ASP A 148 15.85 -38.24 -4.41
CA ASP A 148 16.14 -39.43 -5.18
C ASP A 148 15.17 -39.46 -6.36
N LYS A 149 15.73 -39.54 -7.56
CA LYS A 149 14.94 -39.69 -8.79
C LYS A 149 14.16 -40.99 -8.64
N LEU A 150 12.84 -40.90 -8.54
CA LEU A 150 11.98 -42.04 -8.82
C LEU A 150 12.09 -42.28 -10.32
N ASP A 151 12.92 -43.24 -10.72
CA ASP A 151 12.96 -43.74 -12.08
C ASP A 151 11.62 -44.40 -12.38
N LEU A 152 10.77 -43.68 -13.13
CA LEU A 152 9.55 -44.22 -13.70
C LEU A 152 9.91 -45.01 -14.95
N GLU A 153 10.50 -46.18 -14.75
CA GLU A 153 10.49 -47.21 -15.79
C GLU A 153 9.05 -47.74 -15.93
N GLY A 154 8.47 -47.56 -17.11
CA GLY A 154 7.30 -48.34 -17.51
C GLY A 154 6.04 -47.55 -17.84
N ILE A 155 6.11 -46.58 -18.74
CA ILE A 155 4.94 -46.27 -19.59
C ILE A 155 5.13 -47.01 -20.92
N LYS A 156 4.74 -48.29 -20.95
CA LYS A 156 4.49 -48.99 -22.21
C LYS A 156 3.19 -48.43 -22.77
N ARG A 157 3.30 -47.64 -23.85
CA ARG A 157 2.16 -47.31 -24.71
C ARG A 157 1.66 -48.63 -25.33
N ARG A 158 0.42 -49.01 -25.03
CA ARG A 158 -0.38 -49.90 -25.87
C ARG A 158 -1.45 -49.06 -26.52
#